data_AF-A0A098RY53-F1
#
_entry.id   AF-A0A098RY53-F1
#
_cell.length_a   1.000
_cell.length_b   1.000
_cell.length_c   1.000
_cell.angle_alpha   90.00
_cell.angle_beta   90.00
_cell.angle_gamma   90.00
#
_symmetry.space_group_name_H-M   'P 1'
#
loop_
_entity.id
_entity.type
_entity.pdbx_description
1 polymer ?
#
loop_
_entity_poly.entity_id
_entity_poly.type
_entity_poly.pdbx_seq_one_letter_code
_entity_poly.pdbx_strand_id
1 'polypeptide(L)'
;MIEYTSRIRKRQNHYFKGRDNEFNGKLEKAIEEYQLYSESLDSADKHIPYQWISKLYSRLGNTNDSLKYLEMYGDGCSPPKAAEVFKELGELCEKNELIQKALKSYQKAIKFNPNIGVKKKIESLKNKK
;
A
#
# COMPACT_ATOMS: atom_id res chain seq x y z
N MET A 1 22.75 -2.32 -24.68
CA MET A 1 22.53 -3.64 -24.05
C MET A 1 23.13 -3.75 -22.65
N ILE A 2 24.41 -3.40 -22.43
CA ILE A 2 25.09 -3.51 -21.12
C ILE A 2 24.40 -2.69 -20.01
N GLU A 3 24.04 -1.42 -20.27
CA GLU A 3 23.36 -0.56 -19.29
C GLU A 3 21.95 -1.04 -18.93
N TYR A 4 21.20 -1.57 -19.91
CA TYR A 4 19.86 -2.12 -19.69
C TYR A 4 19.91 -3.35 -18.79
N THR A 5 20.83 -4.28 -19.05
CA THR A 5 21.08 -5.44 -18.18
C THR A 5 21.56 -5.01 -16.78
N SER A 6 22.36 -3.95 -16.69
CA SER A 6 22.80 -3.38 -15.41
C SER A 6 21.63 -2.83 -14.58
N ARG A 7 20.70 -2.09 -15.21
CA ARG A 7 19.50 -1.55 -14.54
C ARG A 7 18.58 -2.67 -14.04
N ILE A 8 18.38 -3.74 -14.82
CA ILE A 8 17.58 -4.90 -14.40
C ILE A 8 18.22 -5.63 -13.21
N ARG A 9 19.54 -5.84 -13.24
CA ARG A 9 20.26 -6.48 -12.13
C ARG A 9 20.19 -5.62 -10.87
N LYS A 10 20.33 -4.29 -11.01
CA LYS A 10 20.26 -3.35 -9.88
C LYS A 10 18.90 -3.40 -9.19
N ARG A 11 17.78 -3.36 -9.93
CA ARG A 11 16.44 -3.47 -9.34
C ARG A 11 16.23 -4.81 -8.63
N GLN A 12 16.65 -5.91 -9.25
CA GLN A 12 16.50 -7.25 -8.66
C GLN A 12 17.30 -7.38 -7.35
N ASN A 13 18.49 -6.77 -7.30
CA ASN A 13 19.30 -6.75 -6.08
C ASN A 13 18.58 -6.05 -4.92
N HIS A 14 18.00 -4.87 -5.15
CA HIS A 14 17.22 -4.16 -4.13
C HIS A 14 16.01 -4.99 -3.65
N TYR A 15 15.30 -5.64 -4.56
CA TYR A 15 14.22 -6.56 -4.19
C TYR A 15 14.71 -7.69 -3.27
N PHE A 16 15.77 -8.41 -3.65
CA PHE A 16 16.27 -9.54 -2.86
C PHE A 16 16.83 -9.11 -1.50
N LYS A 17 17.53 -7.98 -1.42
CA LYS A 17 17.98 -7.42 -0.13
C LYS A 17 16.81 -7.01 0.75
N GLY A 18 15.75 -6.43 0.18
CA GLY A 18 14.52 -6.14 0.91
C GLY A 18 13.91 -7.40 1.53
N ARG A 19 13.83 -8.49 0.76
CA ARG A 19 13.34 -9.79 1.24
C ARG A 19 14.22 -10.39 2.34
N ASP A 20 15.54 -10.35 2.17
CA ASP A 20 16.49 -10.87 3.17
C ASP A 20 16.42 -10.07 4.48
N ASN A 21 16.40 -8.74 4.41
CA ASN A 21 16.24 -7.89 5.58
C ASN A 21 14.89 -8.14 6.28
N GLU A 22 13.79 -8.28 5.52
CA GLU A 22 12.47 -8.58 6.07
C GLU A 22 12.44 -9.93 6.79
N PHE A 23 13.05 -10.96 6.21
CA PHE A 23 13.18 -12.29 6.80
C PHE A 23 13.99 -12.25 8.09
N ASN A 24 15.08 -11.49 8.12
CA ASN A 24 15.94 -11.31 9.28
C ASN A 24 15.39 -10.29 10.31
N GLY A 25 14.17 -9.79 10.14
CA GLY A 25 13.53 -8.85 11.06
C GLY A 25 14.11 -7.42 11.04
N LYS A 26 14.99 -7.09 10.09
CA LYS A 26 15.59 -5.76 9.90
C LYS A 26 14.62 -4.89 9.10
N LEU A 27 13.49 -4.52 9.69
CA LEU A 27 12.34 -3.98 8.97
C LEU A 27 12.63 -2.63 8.30
N GLU A 28 13.35 -1.74 8.97
CA GLU A 28 13.74 -0.43 8.44
C GLU A 28 14.63 -0.58 7.21
N LYS A 29 15.63 -1.47 7.27
CA LYS A 29 16.49 -1.79 6.12
C LYS A 29 15.71 -2.43 4.97
N ALA A 30 14.70 -3.24 5.29
CA ALA A 30 13.83 -3.80 4.26
C ALA A 30 12.99 -2.70 3.56
N ILE A 31 12.49 -1.72 4.32
CA ILE A 31 11.78 -0.56 3.76
C ILE A 31 12.70 0.23 2.82
N GLU A 32 13.92 0.56 3.25
CA GLU A 32 14.91 1.28 2.43
C GLU A 32 15.16 0.57 1.10
N GLU A 33 15.41 -0.75 1.13
CA GLU A 33 15.66 -1.54 -0.07
C GLU A 33 14.42 -1.62 -0.98
N TYR A 34 13.21 -1.70 -0.43
CA TYR A 34 11.99 -1.65 -1.24
C TYR A 34 11.70 -0.26 -1.83
N GLN A 35 12.10 0.82 -1.18
CA GLN A 35 12.02 2.17 -1.74
C GLN A 35 12.97 2.32 -2.93
N LEU A 36 14.23 1.87 -2.78
CA LEU A 36 15.19 1.84 -3.87
C LEU A 36 14.73 0.94 -5.03
N TYR A 37 14.08 -0.19 -4.71
CA TYR A 37 13.43 -1.02 -5.71
C TYR A 37 12.32 -0.25 -6.45
N SER A 38 11.41 0.42 -5.73
CA SER A 38 10.35 1.27 -6.31
C SER A 38 10.92 2.33 -7.25
N GLU A 39 11.99 3.04 -6.84
CA GLU A 39 12.63 4.09 -7.65
C GLU A 39 13.28 3.58 -8.93
N SER A 40 13.61 2.28 -8.97
CA SER A 40 14.20 1.65 -10.16
C SER A 40 13.18 1.18 -11.19
N LEU A 41 11.90 1.11 -10.81
CA LEU A 41 10.77 0.72 -11.67
C LEU A 41 10.29 1.88 -12.53
N ASP A 42 9.54 1.55 -13.57
CA ASP A 42 8.86 2.56 -14.38
C ASP A 42 7.69 3.17 -13.60
N SER A 43 7.29 4.39 -13.98
CA SER A 43 6.28 5.18 -13.24
C SER A 43 4.97 4.42 -12.99
N ALA A 44 4.55 3.60 -13.97
CA ALA A 44 3.36 2.76 -13.86
C ALA A 44 3.48 1.70 -12.75
N ASP A 45 4.68 1.17 -12.52
CA ASP A 45 4.94 0.04 -11.63
C ASP A 45 5.54 0.45 -10.28
N LYS A 46 5.94 1.73 -10.11
CA LYS A 46 6.57 2.22 -8.87
C LYS A 46 5.73 1.94 -7.62
N HIS A 47 4.41 1.79 -7.78
CA HIS A 47 3.49 1.57 -6.68
C HIS A 47 3.55 0.15 -6.12
N ILE A 48 4.03 -0.83 -6.90
CA ILE A 48 4.01 -2.26 -6.55
C ILE A 48 4.64 -2.53 -5.17
N PRO A 49 5.83 -1.98 -4.82
CA PRO A 49 6.46 -2.26 -3.54
C PRO A 49 5.77 -1.60 -2.35
N TYR A 50 4.88 -0.62 -2.57
CA TYR A 50 4.22 0.12 -1.50
C TYR A 50 3.34 -0.78 -0.63
N GLN A 51 2.82 -1.89 -1.16
CA GLN A 51 2.12 -2.88 -0.35
C GLN A 51 3.04 -3.53 0.69
N TRP A 52 4.28 -3.88 0.32
CA TRP A 52 5.24 -4.46 1.25
C TRP A 52 5.68 -3.43 2.28
N ILE A 53 5.99 -2.21 1.85
CA ILE A 53 6.38 -1.11 2.73
C ILE A 53 5.28 -0.81 3.75
N SER A 54 4.01 -0.77 3.32
CA SER A 54 2.86 -0.59 4.22
C SER A 54 2.79 -1.65 5.32
N LYS A 55 3.00 -2.93 4.96
CA LYS A 55 3.02 -4.05 5.93
C LYS A 55 4.18 -3.94 6.91
N LEU A 56 5.35 -3.50 6.45
CA LEU A 56 6.51 -3.30 7.33
C LEU A 56 6.27 -2.16 8.33
N TYR A 57 5.73 -1.02 7.88
CA TYR A 57 5.35 0.05 8.81
C TYR A 57 4.28 -0.38 9.81
N SER A 58 3.32 -1.22 9.40
CA SER A 58 2.35 -1.80 10.34
C SER A 58 3.02 -2.66 11.42
N ARG A 59 4.00 -3.49 11.04
CA ARG A 59 4.79 -4.31 11.98
C ARG A 59 5.64 -3.46 12.93
N LEU A 60 6.09 -2.29 12.48
CA LEU A 60 6.81 -1.30 13.30
C LEU A 60 5.88 -0.47 14.21
N GLY A 61 4.56 -0.67 14.14
CA GLY A 61 3.58 0.14 14.88
C GLY A 61 3.41 1.56 14.33
N ASN A 62 4.01 1.89 13.18
CA ASN A 62 3.84 3.18 12.52
C ASN A 62 2.60 3.15 11.60
N THR A 63 1.44 3.31 12.23
CA THR A 63 0.14 3.31 11.55
C THR A 63 0.04 4.38 10.47
N ASN A 64 0.62 5.58 10.68
CA ASN A 64 0.49 6.69 9.74
C ASN A 64 1.16 6.39 8.40
N ASP A 65 2.41 5.92 8.41
CA ASP A 65 3.11 5.56 7.18
C ASP A 65 2.52 4.30 6.56
N SER A 66 2.09 3.33 7.38
CA SER A 66 1.40 2.13 6.86
C SER A 66 0.17 2.49 6.02
N LEU A 67 -0.70 3.38 6.54
CA LEU A 67 -1.89 3.85 5.83
C LEU A 67 -1.53 4.64 4.55
N LYS A 68 -0.52 5.51 4.64
CA LYS A 68 -0.04 6.31 3.49
C LYS A 68 0.43 5.41 2.34
N TYR A 69 1.28 4.42 2.61
CA TYR A 69 1.78 3.52 1.57
C TYR A 69 0.68 2.60 1.03
N LEU A 70 -0.29 2.18 1.84
CA LEU A 70 -1.43 1.40 1.37
C LEU A 70 -2.33 2.21 0.41
N GLU A 71 -2.56 3.49 0.71
CA GLU A 71 -3.28 4.41 -0.18
C GLU A 71 -2.53 4.57 -1.52
N MET A 72 -1.21 4.83 -1.46
CA MET A 72 -0.38 4.95 -2.67
C MET A 72 -0.34 3.66 -3.50
N TYR A 73 -0.38 2.49 -2.85
CA TYR A 73 -0.51 1.21 -3.55
C TYR A 73 -1.86 1.11 -4.27
N GLY A 74 -2.96 1.43 -3.58
CA GLY A 74 -4.30 1.40 -4.14
C GLY A 74 -4.48 2.35 -5.33
N ASP A 75 -3.82 3.49 -5.32
CA ASP A 75 -3.86 4.48 -6.40
C ASP A 75 -3.23 4.02 -7.71
N GLY A 76 -2.24 3.12 -7.66
CA GLY A 76 -1.62 2.55 -8.85
C GLY A 76 -2.29 1.26 -9.35
N CYS A 77 -3.21 0.69 -8.57
CA CYS A 77 -3.85 -0.57 -8.90
C CYS A 77 -4.91 -0.46 -10.01
N SER A 78 -5.17 -1.58 -10.70
CA SER A 78 -6.33 -1.70 -11.59
C SER A 78 -7.65 -1.53 -10.81
N PRO A 79 -8.76 -1.10 -11.45
CA PRO A 79 -10.00 -0.81 -10.73
C PRO A 79 -10.49 -1.93 -9.80
N PRO A 80 -10.51 -3.22 -10.20
CA PRO A 80 -10.94 -4.29 -9.30
C PRO A 80 -10.04 -4.39 -8.06
N LYS A 81 -8.72 -4.27 -8.24
CA LYS A 81 -7.76 -4.36 -7.14
C LYS A 81 -7.78 -3.12 -6.25
N ALA A 82 -7.91 -1.93 -6.84
CA ALA A 82 -8.06 -0.67 -6.12
C ALA A 82 -9.29 -0.71 -5.20
N ALA A 83 -10.41 -1.29 -5.65
CA ALA A 83 -11.60 -1.46 -4.82
C ALA A 83 -11.31 -2.26 -3.53
N GLU A 84 -10.60 -3.38 -3.64
CA GLU A 84 -10.19 -4.20 -2.50
C GLU A 84 -9.26 -3.44 -1.55
N VAL A 85 -8.25 -2.78 -2.11
CA VAL A 85 -7.24 -2.04 -1.32
C VAL A 85 -7.87 -0.87 -0.58
N PHE A 86 -8.76 -0.10 -1.22
CA PHE A 86 -9.45 1.00 -0.55
C PHE A 86 -10.48 0.53 0.47
N LYS A 87 -11.04 -0.68 0.32
CA LYS A 87 -11.84 -1.32 1.37
C LYS A 87 -10.97 -1.67 2.57
N GLU A 88 -9.83 -2.34 2.36
CA GLU A 88 -8.86 -2.68 3.42
C GLU A 88 -8.37 -1.42 4.15
N LEU A 89 -8.01 -0.37 3.41
CA LEU A 89 -7.62 0.92 3.97
C LEU A 89 -8.72 1.52 4.85
N GLY A 90 -9.99 1.43 4.42
CA GLY A 90 -11.13 1.89 5.19
C GLY A 90 -11.32 1.12 6.50
N GLU A 91 -11.19 -0.21 6.45
CA GLU A 91 -11.28 -1.09 7.62
C GLU A 91 -10.14 -0.81 8.62
N LEU A 92 -8.92 -0.61 8.12
CA LEU A 92 -7.79 -0.26 8.96
C LEU A 92 -7.96 1.13 9.59
N CYS A 93 -8.45 2.12 8.83
CA CYS A 93 -8.76 3.43 9.38
C CYS A 93 -9.86 3.37 10.45
N GLU A 94 -10.92 2.58 10.23
CA GLU A 94 -12.00 2.40 11.20
C GLU A 94 -11.48 1.78 12.50
N LYS A 95 -10.63 0.75 12.41
CA LYS A 95 -9.97 0.11 13.57
C LYS A 95 -9.09 1.08 14.37
N ASN A 96 -8.51 2.08 13.72
CA ASN A 96 -7.69 3.11 14.36
C ASN A 96 -8.50 4.39 14.70
N GLU A 97 -9.83 4.32 14.69
CA GLU A 97 -10.73 5.45 14.98
C GLU A 97 -10.55 6.68 14.07
N LEU A 98 -9.92 6.49 12.90
CA LEU A 98 -9.72 7.52 11.88
C LEU A 98 -10.97 7.63 10.99
N ILE A 99 -12.10 7.97 11.59
CA ILE A 99 -13.45 7.90 10.98
C ILE A 99 -13.53 8.64 9.64
N GLN A 100 -12.97 9.84 9.54
CA GLN A 100 -13.00 10.61 8.29
C GLN A 100 -12.17 9.97 7.18
N LYS A 101 -11.02 9.36 7.51
CA LYS A 101 -10.22 8.62 6.53
C LYS A 101 -10.92 7.34 6.11
N ALA A 102 -11.49 6.60 7.07
CA ALA A 102 -12.27 5.39 6.78
C ALA A 102 -13.40 5.66 5.79
N LEU A 103 -14.18 6.73 6.02
CA LEU A 103 -15.25 7.14 5.14
C LEU A 103 -14.75 7.46 3.73
N LYS A 104 -13.66 8.22 3.59
CA LYS A 104 -13.05 8.56 2.29
C LYS A 104 -12.58 7.31 1.55
N SER A 105 -11.91 6.38 2.25
CA SER A 105 -11.41 5.13 1.67
C SER A 105 -12.55 4.25 1.18
N TYR A 106 -13.61 4.05 1.97
CA TYR A 106 -14.79 3.30 1.52
C TYR A 106 -15.50 3.96 0.33
N GLN A 107 -15.59 5.28 0.30
CA GLN A 107 -16.12 6.01 -0.85
C GLN A 107 -15.27 5.83 -2.11
N LYS A 108 -13.95 5.67 -1.96
CA LYS A 108 -13.06 5.38 -3.09
C LYS A 108 -13.21 3.93 -3.56
N ALA A 109 -13.32 2.98 -2.62
CA ALA A 109 -13.57 1.57 -2.93
C ALA A 109 -14.85 1.37 -3.76
N ILE A 110 -15.96 1.99 -3.35
CA ILE A 110 -17.25 1.84 -4.02
C ILE A 110 -17.31 2.52 -5.41
N LYS A 111 -16.47 3.53 -5.65
CA LYS A 111 -16.32 4.14 -6.99
C LYS A 111 -15.70 3.16 -7.99
N PHE A 112 -14.74 2.34 -7.54
CA PHE A 112 -14.12 1.32 -8.39
C PHE A 112 -14.97 0.06 -8.53
N ASN A 113 -15.67 -0.34 -7.46
CA ASN A 113 -16.62 -1.46 -7.50
C ASN A 113 -17.84 -1.16 -6.59
N PRO A 114 -19.00 -0.83 -7.17
CA PRO A 114 -20.24 -0.57 -6.43
C PRO A 114 -20.72 -1.71 -5.52
N ASN A 115 -20.27 -2.95 -5.79
CA ASN A 115 -20.66 -4.18 -5.10
C ASN A 115 -19.61 -4.67 -4.08
N ILE A 116 -18.58 -3.87 -3.76
CA ILE A 116 -17.49 -4.25 -2.84
C ILE A 116 -17.93 -4.41 -1.35
N GLY A 117 -19.22 -4.23 -1.05
CA GLY A 117 -19.81 -4.53 0.27
C GLY A 117 -19.64 -3.44 1.33
N VAL A 118 -19.26 -2.21 0.95
CA VAL A 118 -18.96 -1.12 1.91
C VAL A 118 -20.11 -0.12 2.13
N LYS A 119 -21.25 -0.25 1.44
CA LYS A 119 -22.39 0.71 1.53
C LYS A 119 -22.87 0.93 2.98
N LYS A 120 -23.16 -0.15 3.71
CA LYS A 120 -23.60 -0.09 5.11
C LYS A 120 -22.55 0.56 6.03
N LYS A 121 -21.26 0.31 5.77
CA LYS A 121 -20.17 0.94 6.52
C LYS A 121 -20.13 2.46 6.28
N ILE A 122 -20.28 2.91 5.03
CA ILE A 122 -20.36 4.34 4.68
C ILE A 122 -21.54 5.01 5.41
N GLU A 123 -22.72 4.40 5.38
CA GLU A 123 -23.93 4.93 6.04
C GLU A 123 -23.74 5.02 7.56
N SER A 124 -23.24 3.95 8.20
CA SER A 124 -22.98 3.93 9.63
C SER A 124 -21.99 5.01 10.07
N LEU A 125 -20.88 5.20 9.33
CA LEU A 125 -19.87 6.20 9.66
C LEU A 125 -20.34 7.64 9.44
N LYS A 126 -21.26 7.90 8.51
CA LYS A 126 -21.86 9.23 8.33
C LYS A 126 -22.70 9.65 9.54
N ASN A 127 -23.31 8.70 10.23
CA ASN A 127 -24.16 8.95 11.39
C ASN A 127 -23.38 9.11 12.70
N LYS A 128 -22.06 8.80 12.70
CA LYS A 128 -21.16 8.99 13.85
C LYS A 128 -20.52 10.40 13.90
N LYS A 129 -21.06 11.35 13.13
CA LYS A 129 -20.59 12.74 13.08
C LYS A 129 -21.20 13.59 14.19
#